data_AF-A0A938PTU2-F1
#
_entry.id   AF-A0A938PTU2-F1
#
_cell.length_a   1.000
_cell.length_b   1.000
_cell.length_c   1.000
_cell.angle_alpha   90.00
_cell.angle_beta   90.00
_cell.angle_gamma   90.00
#
_symmetry.space_group_name_H-M   'P 1'
#
loop_
_entity.id
_entity.type
_entity.pdbx_description
1 polymer ?
#
loop_
_entity_poly.entity_id
_entity_poly.type
_entity_poly.pdbx_seq_one_letter_code
_entity_poly.pdbx_strand_id
1 'polypeptide(L)'
;MHKNELKQNSTLVAGLIAVQFPQYSELPLQPLAASGSSNRLYRLGNDLLVRLPTQPGGGASIIKEQAWQPVLQEHLPVEIPQIIAVGEPALG
;
A
#
# COMPACT_ATOMS: atom_id res chain seq x y z
N MET A 1 6.72 16.88 -11.73
CA MET A 1 7.32 16.54 -10.42
C MET A 1 6.76 17.48 -9.37
N HIS A 2 6.03 16.96 -8.37
CA HIS A 2 5.43 17.76 -7.31
C HIS A 2 6.42 17.96 -6.16
N LYS A 3 6.43 19.15 -5.55
CA LYS A 3 7.46 19.61 -4.59
C LYS A 3 7.43 18.93 -3.21
N ASN A 4 6.46 18.05 -2.93
CA ASN A 4 6.21 17.47 -1.60
C ASN A 4 6.19 15.93 -1.59
N GLU A 5 6.99 15.28 -2.42
CA GLU A 5 7.06 13.81 -2.46
C GLU A 5 7.75 13.27 -1.20
N LEU A 6 7.11 12.33 -0.50
CA LEU A 6 7.72 11.65 0.64
C LEU A 6 8.92 10.81 0.17
N LYS A 7 10.05 10.91 0.86
CA LYS A 7 11.24 10.08 0.56
C LYS A 7 10.97 8.63 0.97
N GLN A 8 10.48 7.85 0.01
CA GLN A 8 10.13 6.44 0.23
C GLN A 8 11.16 5.54 -0.42
N ASN A 9 11.74 4.64 0.37
CA ASN A 9 12.65 3.60 -0.10
C ASN A 9 12.18 2.24 0.42
N SER A 10 12.70 1.16 -0.18
CA SER A 10 12.28 -0.20 0.19
C SER A 10 12.59 -0.55 1.65
N THR A 11 13.62 0.07 2.25
CA THR A 11 13.97 -0.14 3.66
C THR A 11 12.89 0.38 4.61
N LEU A 12 12.34 1.57 4.35
CA LEU A 12 11.22 2.10 5.11
C LEU A 12 10.00 1.18 5.00
N VAL A 13 9.67 0.74 3.79
CA VAL A 13 8.51 -0.14 3.55
C VAL A 13 8.67 -1.48 4.26
N ALA A 14 9.85 -2.09 4.19
CA ALA A 14 10.15 -3.33 4.91
C ALA A 14 10.03 -3.15 6.43
N GLY A 15 10.51 -2.01 6.97
CA GLY A 15 10.38 -1.69 8.39
C GLY A 15 8.91 -1.53 8.83
N LEU A 16 8.09 -0.86 8.02
CA LEU A 16 6.66 -0.71 8.29
C LEU A 16 5.95 -2.08 8.31
N ILE A 17 6.28 -2.96 7.35
CA ILE A 17 5.74 -4.32 7.31
C ILE A 17 6.16 -5.10 8.55
N ALA A 18 7.43 -5.06 8.93
CA ALA A 18 7.92 -5.81 10.09
C ALA A 18 7.25 -5.38 11.40
N VAL A 19 6.98 -4.08 11.57
CA VAL A 19 6.33 -3.55 12.78
C VAL A 19 4.83 -3.84 12.82
N GLN A 20 4.14 -3.69 11.70
CA GLN A 20 2.67 -3.69 11.68
C GLN A 20 2.07 -5.01 11.21
N PHE A 21 2.79 -5.75 10.38
CA PHE A 21 2.37 -7.01 9.77
C PHE A 21 3.50 -8.05 9.83
N PRO A 22 3.93 -8.45 11.04
CA PRO A 22 5.08 -9.35 11.22
C PRO A 22 4.93 -10.69 10.49
N GLN A 23 3.69 -11.15 10.24
CA GLN A 23 3.43 -12.35 9.44
C GLN A 23 3.91 -12.26 7.98
N TYR A 24 4.21 -11.06 7.48
CA TYR A 24 4.69 -10.82 6.11
C TYR A 24 6.15 -10.31 6.06
N SER A 25 6.85 -10.18 7.20
CA SER A 25 8.19 -9.58 7.27
C SER A 25 9.23 -10.32 6.44
N GLU A 26 9.09 -11.64 6.34
CA GLU A 26 10.02 -12.51 5.64
C GLU A 26 9.76 -12.61 4.13
N LEU A 27 8.68 -11.97 3.63
CA LEU A 27 8.35 -12.02 2.22
C LEU A 27 9.27 -11.08 1.41
N PRO A 28 9.75 -11.51 0.22
CA PRO A 28 10.55 -10.65 -0.65
C PRO A 28 9.82 -9.36 -1.02
N LEU A 29 10.48 -8.22 -0.88
CA LEU A 29 9.92 -6.91 -1.22
C LEU A 29 10.65 -6.29 -2.41
N GLN A 30 9.92 -6.02 -3.50
CA GLN A 30 10.49 -5.45 -4.73
C GLN A 30 9.71 -4.21 -5.18
N PRO A 31 10.38 -3.07 -5.44
CA PRO A 31 9.71 -1.90 -6.00
C PRO A 31 9.26 -2.19 -7.43
N LEU A 32 8.04 -1.79 -7.79
CA LEU A 32 7.60 -1.82 -9.19
C LEU A 32 8.03 -0.54 -9.90
N ALA A 33 8.48 -0.69 -11.16
CA ALA A 33 8.83 0.45 -12.01
C ALA A 33 7.60 1.34 -12.33
N ALA A 34 6.42 0.73 -12.42
CA ALA A 34 5.16 1.44 -12.52
C ALA A 34 4.70 1.87 -11.12
N SER A 35 4.76 3.18 -10.85
CA SER A 35 4.09 3.80 -9.71
C SER A 35 2.96 4.68 -10.24
N GLY A 36 1.78 4.57 -9.65
CA GLY A 36 0.70 5.50 -9.94
C GLY A 36 1.08 6.91 -9.47
N SER A 37 0.39 7.94 -9.96
CA SER A 37 0.69 9.33 -9.58
C SER A 37 0.59 9.60 -8.07
N SER A 38 -0.17 8.78 -7.33
CA SER A 38 -0.47 8.96 -5.91
C SER A 38 0.17 7.92 -4.97
N ASN A 39 0.65 6.79 -5.49
CA ASN A 39 1.18 5.69 -4.69
C ASN A 39 2.42 5.07 -5.32
N ARG A 40 3.43 4.81 -4.50
CA ARG A 40 4.51 3.88 -4.86
C ARG A 40 4.05 2.46 -4.57
N LEU A 41 4.33 1.58 -5.52
CA LEU A 41 3.92 0.19 -5.49
C LEU A 41 5.12 -0.71 -5.21
N TYR A 42 4.94 -1.67 -4.31
CA TYR A 42 5.92 -2.70 -4.02
C TYR A 42 5.24 -4.06 -4.11
N ARG A 43 5.86 -5.00 -4.82
CA ARG A 43 5.46 -6.41 -4.79
C ARG A 43 5.99 -7.02 -3.50
N LEU A 44 5.13 -7.72 -2.77
CA LEU A 44 5.46 -8.42 -1.53
C LEU A 44 5.15 -9.92 -1.73
N GLY A 45 6.20 -10.74 -1.74
CA GLY A 45 6.09 -12.13 -2.18
C GLY A 45 5.57 -12.24 -3.62
N ASN A 46 4.79 -13.28 -3.88
CA ASN A 46 4.25 -13.52 -5.22
C ASN A 46 2.88 -12.87 -5.44
N ASP A 47 2.09 -12.74 -4.38
CA ASP A 47 0.65 -12.48 -4.49
C ASP A 47 0.20 -11.15 -3.89
N LEU A 48 1.06 -10.46 -3.12
CA LEU A 48 0.69 -9.23 -2.42
C LEU A 48 1.29 -7.99 -3.06
N LEU A 49 0.55 -6.89 -2.92
CA LEU A 49 0.94 -5.57 -3.39
C LEU A 49 0.81 -4.57 -2.24
N VAL A 50 1.90 -3.86 -1.95
CA VAL A 50 1.92 -2.76 -1.00
C VAL A 50 1.78 -1.44 -1.75
N ARG A 51 0.83 -0.62 -1.29
CA ARG A 51 0.56 0.73 -1.81
C ARG A 51 0.96 1.73 -0.74
N LEU A 52 1.95 2.56 -1.03
CA LEU A 52 2.41 3.60 -0.11
C LEU A 52 2.13 4.99 -0.71
N PRO A 53 1.32 5.84 -0.05
CA PRO A 53 0.97 7.15 -0.59
C PRO A 53 2.18 8.07 -0.72
N THR A 54 2.38 8.71 -1.86
CA THR A 54 3.55 9.57 -2.12
C THR A 54 3.35 11.02 -1.65
N GLN A 55 2.12 11.40 -1.32
CA GLN A 55 1.74 12.77 -0.98
C GLN A 55 1.12 12.85 0.43
N PRO A 56 1.35 13.95 1.16
CA PRO A 56 0.63 14.24 2.40
C PRO A 56 -0.89 14.17 2.19
N GLY A 57 -1.61 13.53 3.11
CA GLY A 57 -3.05 13.34 3.01
C GLY A 57 -3.51 12.16 2.14
N GLY A 58 -2.59 11.46 1.45
CA GLY A 58 -2.93 10.29 0.65
C GLY A 58 -3.52 9.10 1.45
N GLY A 59 -3.39 9.10 2.78
CA GLY A 59 -4.11 8.14 3.64
C GLY A 59 -5.63 8.24 3.52
N ALA A 60 -6.19 9.42 3.20
CA ALA A 60 -7.64 9.59 3.07
C ALA A 60 -8.24 8.75 1.93
N SER A 61 -7.50 8.54 0.83
CA SER A 61 -7.96 7.65 -0.24
C SER A 61 -7.95 6.19 0.19
N ILE A 62 -6.97 5.77 1.00
CA ILE A 62 -6.91 4.39 1.53
C ILE A 62 -8.11 4.11 2.43
N ILE A 63 -8.45 5.04 3.34
CA ILE A 63 -9.61 4.92 4.22
C ILE A 63 -10.90 4.79 3.40
N LYS A 64 -11.06 5.62 2.37
CA LYS A 64 -12.22 5.55 1.49
C LYS A 64 -12.27 4.20 0.75
N GLU A 65 -11.16 3.75 0.18
CA GLU A 65 -11.11 2.45 -0.50
C GLU A 65 -11.47 1.30 0.44
N GLN A 66 -10.94 1.30 1.66
CA GLN A 66 -11.26 0.29 2.68
C GLN A 66 -12.76 0.26 3.02
N ALA A 67 -13.40 1.43 3.13
CA ALA A 67 -14.83 1.50 3.43
C ALA A 67 -15.71 0.98 2.27
N TRP A 68 -15.32 1.20 1.03
CA TRP A 68 -16.11 0.83 -0.15
C TRP A 68 -15.81 -0.56 -0.71
N GLN A 69 -14.63 -1.11 -0.44
CA GLN A 69 -14.20 -2.40 -0.97
C GLN A 69 -15.17 -3.57 -0.71
N PRO A 70 -15.70 -3.79 0.52
CA PRO A 70 -16.65 -4.89 0.74
C PRO A 70 -17.96 -4.67 -0.03
N VAL A 71 -18.47 -3.44 -0.05
CA VAL A 71 -19.69 -3.07 -0.79
C VAL A 71 -19.52 -3.32 -2.29
N LEU A 72 -18.36 -2.95 -2.85
CA LEU A 72 -18.08 -3.18 -4.26
C LEU A 72 -17.88 -4.66 -4.60
N GLN A 73 -17.27 -5.45 -3.71
CA GLN A 73 -17.12 -6.89 -3.90
C GLN A 73 -18.47 -7.61 -3.99
N GLU A 74 -19.47 -7.18 -3.23
CA GLU A 74 -20.82 -7.77 -3.27
C GLU A 74 -21.60 -7.45 -4.54
N HIS A 75 -21.28 -6.34 -5.21
CA HIS A 75 -22.08 -5.79 -6.31
C HIS A 75 -21.41 -5.87 -7.69
N LEU A 76 -20.12 -6.21 -7.78
CA LEU A 76 -19.42 -6.31 -9.06
C LEU A 76 -19.37 -7.75 -9.57
N PRO A 77 -19.63 -7.98 -10.86
CA PRO A 77 -19.57 -9.33 -11.46
C PRO A 77 -18.12 -9.80 -11.72
N VAL A 78 -17.12 -9.02 -11.31
CA VAL A 78 -15.69 -9.27 -11.56
C VAL A 78 -14.92 -9.18 -10.25
N GLU A 79 -13.86 -9.96 -10.14
CA GLU A 79 -12.94 -9.88 -9.01
C GLU A 79 -12.24 -8.53 -8.98
N ILE A 80 -12.25 -7.90 -7.80
CA ILE A 80 -11.52 -6.66 -7.54
C ILE A 80 -10.44 -6.90 -6.47
N PRO A 81 -9.35 -6.11 -6.47
CA PRO A 81 -8.29 -6.24 -5.48
C PRO A 81 -8.82 -6.20 -4.05
N GLN A 82 -8.42 -7.19 -3.24
CA GLN A 82 -8.81 -7.26 -1.84
C GLN A 82 -7.84 -6.46 -0.95
N ILE A 83 -8.39 -5.61 -0.09
CA ILE A 83 -7.59 -4.94 0.95
C ILE A 83 -7.51 -5.89 2.14
N ILE A 84 -6.36 -6.54 2.32
CA ILE A 84 -6.15 -7.51 3.40
C ILE A 84 -5.62 -6.88 4.69
N ALA A 85 -5.05 -5.68 4.59
CA ALA A 85 -4.47 -4.95 5.71
C ALA A 85 -4.32 -3.46 5.37
N VAL A 86 -4.47 -2.60 6.37
CA VAL A 86 -4.20 -1.16 6.30
C VAL A 86 -3.29 -0.81 7.46
N GLY A 87 -2.17 -0.16 7.16
CA GLY A 87 -1.20 0.28 8.16
C GLY A 87 -1.37 1.76 8.49
N GLU A 88 -0.76 2.16 9.59
CA GLU A 88 -0.67 3.53 10.07
C GLU A 88 0.71 4.14 9.77
N PRO A 89 0.84 5.48 9.68
CA PRO A 89 2.14 6.13 9.65
C PRO A 89 3.00 5.74 10.85
N ALA A 90 4.23 5.32 10.60
CA ALA A 90 5.24 5.01 11.62
C ALA A 90 6.65 5.25 11.04
N LEU A 91 7.67 5.21 11.90
CA LEU A 91 9.08 5.30 11.50
C LEU A 91 9.54 6.64 10.86
N GLY A 92 8.74 7.71 10.94
CA GLY A 92 9.16 9.09 10.65
C GLY A 92 8.41 9.79 9.52
#